data_AF-A0A353Q076-F1
#
_entry.id   AF-A0A353Q076-F1
#
_cell.length_a   1.000
_cell.length_b   1.000
_cell.length_c   1.000
_cell.angle_alpha   90.00
_cell.angle_beta   90.00
_cell.angle_gamma   90.00
#
_symmetry.space_group_name_H-M   'P 1'
#
loop_
_entity.id
_entity.type
_entity.pdbx_description
1 polymer ?
#
loop_
_entity_poly.entity_id
_entity_poly.type
_entity_poly.pdbx_seq_one_letter_code
_entity_poly.pdbx_strand_id
1 'polypeptide(L)'
;MGGKLAYKIYNPKDNTYETDESIVKRVTEDLNTSRRLIYEYTGSYPDMICFPFGNYNKRLVELSKKCGYKYFITTAIGYNKYNSKSRYVLRIRSGDSNLTSEKLFKNIVYCANDIKPNSTNTKK
;
A
#
# COMPACT_ATOMS: atom_id res chain seq x y z
N MET A 1 7.25 13.30 3.28
CA MET A 1 8.15 12.34 2.59
C MET A 1 7.35 11.11 2.24
N GLY A 2 7.23 10.77 0.95
CA GLY A 2 6.56 9.54 0.51
C GLY A 2 7.48 8.32 0.62
N GLY A 3 6.92 7.11 0.69
CA GLY A 3 7.71 5.87 0.75
C GLY A 3 8.58 5.69 -0.49
N LYS A 4 9.87 5.35 -0.31
CA LYS A 4 10.85 5.19 -1.41
C LYS A 4 10.44 4.15 -2.45
N LEU A 5 9.63 3.17 -2.06
CA LEU A 5 9.07 2.18 -2.98
C LEU A 5 8.10 2.82 -3.99
N ALA A 6 7.36 3.85 -3.58
CA ALA A 6 6.36 4.51 -4.41
C ALA A 6 6.90 5.73 -5.16
N TYR A 7 7.90 6.45 -4.65
CA TYR A 7 8.30 7.75 -5.20
C TYR A 7 9.79 7.83 -5.58
N LYS A 8 10.10 8.74 -6.50
CA LYS A 8 11.47 9.08 -6.91
C LYS A 8 12.26 9.59 -5.73
N ILE A 9 13.51 9.15 -5.63
CA ILE A 9 14.44 9.66 -4.63
C ILE A 9 15.00 10.99 -5.14
N TYR A 10 15.02 12.00 -4.27
CA TYR A 10 15.70 13.26 -4.54
C TYR A 10 17.14 13.19 -4.04
N ASN A 11 18.10 13.60 -4.88
CA ASN A 11 19.50 13.71 -4.53
C ASN A 11 19.84 15.18 -4.21
N PRO A 12 20.13 15.51 -2.93
CA PRO A 12 20.43 16.89 -2.54
C PRO A 12 21.81 17.36 -3.02
N LYS A 13 22.72 16.45 -3.41
CA LYS A 13 24.08 16.82 -3.81
C LYS A 13 24.12 17.52 -5.17
N ASP A 14 23.27 17.11 -6.09
CA ASP A 14 23.18 17.64 -7.46
C ASP A 14 21.82 18.28 -7.75
N ASN A 15 20.93 18.34 -6.76
CA ASN A 15 19.57 18.90 -6.86
C ASN A 15 18.72 18.20 -7.94
N THR A 16 18.87 16.88 -8.11
CA THR A 16 18.13 16.10 -9.10
C THR A 16 17.17 15.08 -8.50
N TYR A 17 16.21 14.64 -9.29
CA TYR A 17 15.39 13.47 -8.98
C TYR A 17 15.88 12.25 -9.75
N GLU A 18 15.72 11.08 -9.13
CA GLU A 18 15.90 9.78 -9.76
C GLU A 18 15.17 9.69 -11.12
N THR A 19 15.84 9.16 -12.14
CA THR A 19 15.25 8.97 -13.47
C THR A 19 14.16 7.91 -13.45
N ASP A 20 13.33 7.88 -14.50
CA ASP A 20 12.26 6.87 -14.60
C ASP A 20 12.81 5.46 -14.77
N GLU A 21 13.92 5.28 -15.48
CA GLU A 21 14.62 3.99 -15.62
C GLU A 21 15.17 3.52 -14.27
N SER A 22 15.79 4.43 -13.52
CA SER A 22 16.41 4.12 -12.23
C SER A 22 15.37 3.68 -11.20
N ILE A 23 14.24 4.38 -11.09
CA ILE A 23 13.18 3.96 -10.16
C ILE A 23 12.55 2.63 -10.56
N VAL A 24 12.36 2.39 -11.87
CA VAL A 24 11.84 1.11 -12.37
C VAL A 24 12.78 -0.03 -11.97
N LYS A 25 14.10 0.14 -12.19
CA LYS A 25 15.11 -0.84 -11.83
C LYS A 25 15.12 -1.11 -10.32
N ARG A 26 15.32 -0.05 -9.50
CA ARG A 26 15.40 -0.16 -8.04
C ARG A 26 14.17 -0.82 -7.42
N VAL A 27 12.97 -0.40 -7.84
CA VAL A 27 11.73 -0.96 -7.30
C VAL A 27 11.55 -2.41 -7.72
N THR A 28 11.87 -2.76 -8.97
CA THR A 28 11.76 -4.15 -9.45
C THR A 28 12.75 -5.07 -8.73
N GLU A 29 13.98 -4.61 -8.51
CA GLU A 29 15.00 -5.35 -7.76
C GLU A 29 14.61 -5.58 -6.31
N ASP A 30 14.05 -4.59 -5.62
CA ASP A 30 13.56 -4.68 -4.24
C ASP A 30 12.40 -5.69 -4.12
N LEU A 31 11.42 -5.59 -5.03
CA LEU A 31 10.28 -6.51 -5.11
C LEU A 31 10.73 -7.95 -5.36
N ASN A 32 11.61 -8.19 -6.33
CA ASN A 32 12.09 -9.55 -6.63
C ASN A 32 12.96 -10.11 -5.51
N THR A 33 13.82 -9.30 -4.91
CA THR A 33 14.70 -9.73 -3.82
C THR A 33 13.87 -10.16 -2.61
N SER A 34 12.91 -9.34 -2.18
CA SER A 34 12.05 -9.71 -1.04
C SER A 34 11.23 -10.97 -1.31
N ARG A 35 10.66 -11.14 -2.51
CA ARG A 35 9.94 -12.37 -2.90
C ARG A 35 10.83 -13.61 -2.86
N ARG A 36 12.03 -13.50 -3.43
CA ARG A 36 13.00 -14.59 -3.48
C ARG A 36 13.42 -15.01 -2.08
N LEU A 37 13.77 -14.04 -1.21
CA LEU A 37 14.15 -14.33 0.17
C LEU A 37 13.00 -15.01 0.93
N ILE A 38 11.77 -14.51 0.82
CA ILE A 38 10.62 -15.16 1.47
C ILE A 38 10.45 -16.60 0.99
N TYR A 39 10.58 -16.87 -0.31
CA TYR A 39 10.56 -18.24 -0.83
C TYR A 39 11.70 -19.10 -0.27
N GLU A 40 12.93 -18.61 -0.27
CA GLU A 40 14.10 -19.34 0.24
C GLU A 40 13.92 -19.76 1.71
N TYR A 41 13.32 -18.91 2.54
CA TYR A 41 13.12 -19.20 3.97
C TYR A 41 11.81 -19.94 4.31
N THR A 42 10.80 -19.88 3.44
CA THR A 42 9.45 -20.42 3.77
C THR A 42 8.95 -21.48 2.79
N GLY A 43 9.65 -21.72 1.68
CA GLY A 43 9.25 -22.62 0.60
C GLY A 43 8.09 -22.11 -0.25
N SER A 44 7.60 -20.89 -0.01
CA SER A 44 6.43 -20.32 -0.70
C SER A 44 6.67 -18.90 -1.17
N TYR A 45 6.28 -18.60 -2.41
CA TYR A 45 6.29 -17.22 -2.89
C TYR A 45 5.13 -16.43 -2.28
N PRO A 46 5.38 -15.22 -1.74
CA PRO A 46 4.30 -14.36 -1.30
C PRO A 46 3.49 -13.92 -2.51
N ASP A 47 2.17 -13.87 -2.43
CA ASP A 47 1.31 -13.33 -3.49
C ASP A 47 0.68 -11.98 -3.10
N MET A 48 1.02 -11.46 -1.92
CA MET A 48 0.55 -10.16 -1.42
C MET A 48 1.73 -9.25 -1.10
N ILE A 49 1.53 -7.95 -1.30
CA ILE A 49 2.46 -6.91 -0.83
C ILE A 49 1.73 -5.94 0.09
N CYS A 50 2.35 -5.59 1.22
CA CYS A 50 1.91 -4.50 2.09
C CYS A 50 2.74 -3.27 1.80
N PHE A 51 2.13 -2.25 1.20
CA PHE A 51 2.87 -1.05 0.83
C PHE A 51 3.35 -0.29 2.07
N PRO A 52 4.64 0.04 2.18
CA PRO A 52 5.15 0.81 3.31
C PRO A 52 4.40 2.13 3.47
N PHE A 53 3.92 2.39 4.68
CA PHE A 53 3.08 3.55 5.03
C PHE A 53 1.77 3.65 4.22
N GLY A 54 1.41 2.60 3.46
CA GLY A 54 0.29 2.61 2.52
C GLY A 54 0.49 3.48 1.28
N ASN A 55 1.71 3.92 1.00
CA ASN A 55 2.01 4.74 -0.17
C ASN A 55 2.15 3.86 -1.41
N TYR A 56 1.33 4.11 -2.42
CA TYR A 56 1.43 3.44 -3.73
C TYR A 56 0.96 4.35 -4.86
N ASN A 57 1.30 3.96 -6.08
CA ASN A 57 0.81 4.59 -7.30
C ASN A 57 0.69 3.54 -8.41
N LYS A 58 0.18 3.97 -9.58
CA LYS A 58 -0.02 3.09 -10.73
C LYS A 58 1.26 2.35 -11.13
N ARG A 59 2.42 3.04 -11.17
CA ARG A 59 3.70 2.41 -11.54
C ARG A 59 4.07 1.28 -10.58
N LEU A 60 4.03 1.54 -9.27
CA LEU A 60 4.37 0.53 -8.27
C LEU A 60 3.43 -0.68 -8.34
N VAL A 61 2.13 -0.45 -8.54
CA VAL A 61 1.15 -1.54 -8.70
C VAL A 61 1.47 -2.39 -9.93
N GLU A 62 1.77 -1.78 -11.07
CA GLU A 62 2.11 -2.52 -12.28
C GLU A 62 3.44 -3.30 -12.15
N LEU A 63 4.47 -2.70 -11.54
CA LEU A 63 5.71 -3.42 -11.25
C LEU A 63 5.49 -4.60 -10.29
N SER A 64 4.66 -4.41 -9.26
CA SER A 64 4.31 -5.46 -8.31
C SER A 64 3.60 -6.64 -9.00
N LYS A 65 2.66 -6.36 -9.91
CA LYS A 65 2.01 -7.40 -10.72
C LYS A 65 3.01 -8.18 -11.57
N LYS A 66 3.92 -7.48 -12.25
CA LYS A 66 4.97 -8.09 -13.09
C LYS A 66 5.91 -8.97 -12.28
N CYS A 67 6.18 -8.61 -11.02
CA CYS A 67 6.98 -9.42 -10.11
C CYS A 67 6.20 -10.62 -9.53
N GLY A 68 4.89 -10.75 -9.79
CA GLY A 68 4.07 -11.90 -9.36
C GLY A 68 3.20 -11.65 -8.13
N TYR A 69 3.09 -10.41 -7.64
CA TYR A 69 2.12 -10.07 -6.60
C TYR A 69 0.70 -9.96 -7.18
N LYS A 70 -0.26 -10.54 -6.48
CA LYS A 70 -1.68 -10.59 -6.84
C LYS A 70 -2.51 -9.61 -6.02
N TYR A 71 -2.20 -9.41 -4.74
CA TYR A 71 -2.97 -8.56 -3.83
C TYR A 71 -2.15 -7.42 -3.23
N PHE A 72 -2.81 -6.28 -2.99
CA PHE A 72 -2.19 -5.04 -2.55
C PHE A 72 -2.80 -4.57 -1.24
N ILE A 73 -2.08 -4.74 -0.15
CA ILE A 73 -2.52 -4.30 1.18
C ILE A 73 -2.21 -2.82 1.33
N THR A 74 -3.27 -2.02 1.52
CA THR A 74 -3.23 -0.56 1.58
C THR A 74 -3.47 -0.04 3.00
N THR A 75 -3.38 1.27 3.23
CA THR A 75 -3.88 1.91 4.46
C THR A 75 -5.27 2.53 4.27
N ALA A 76 -5.92 2.33 3.12
CA ALA A 76 -7.26 2.81 2.90
C ALA A 76 -8.22 2.11 3.88
N ILE A 77 -9.00 2.91 4.59
CA ILE A 77 -9.97 2.45 5.58
C ILE A 77 -11.21 1.89 4.88
N GLY A 78 -11.73 0.77 5.41
CA GLY A 78 -12.96 0.17 4.93
C GLY A 78 -13.00 -1.33 5.20
N TYR A 79 -14.02 -1.99 4.64
CA TYR A 79 -14.22 -3.43 4.73
C TYR A 79 -14.01 -4.08 3.37
N ASN A 80 -13.58 -5.34 3.38
CA ASN A 80 -13.39 -6.12 2.16
C ASN A 80 -14.62 -7.01 1.97
N LYS A 81 -15.41 -6.74 0.91
CA LYS A 81 -16.60 -7.54 0.60
C LYS A 81 -16.20 -8.95 0.12
N TYR A 82 -16.90 -9.97 0.63
CA TYR A 82 -16.77 -11.34 0.13
C TYR A 82 -17.05 -11.39 -1.38
N ASN A 83 -16.28 -12.20 -2.12
CA ASN A 83 -16.32 -12.29 -3.59
C ASN A 83 -16.09 -10.97 -4.35
N SER A 84 -15.50 -9.95 -3.71
CA SER A 84 -15.07 -8.75 -4.41
C SER A 84 -14.01 -9.06 -5.47
N LYS A 85 -14.11 -8.41 -6.63
CA LYS A 85 -13.08 -8.46 -7.68
C LYS A 85 -11.88 -7.55 -7.35
N SER A 86 -11.97 -6.74 -6.29
CA SER A 86 -10.87 -5.87 -5.87
C SER A 86 -9.66 -6.70 -5.44
N ARG A 87 -8.49 -6.33 -5.94
CA ARG A 87 -7.19 -6.84 -5.47
C ARG A 87 -6.57 -5.94 -4.41
N TYR A 88 -7.16 -4.78 -4.16
CA TYR A 88 -6.76 -3.89 -3.07
C TYR A 88 -7.47 -4.32 -1.80
N VAL A 89 -6.68 -4.59 -0.76
CA VAL A 89 -7.14 -4.97 0.56
C VAL A 89 -7.16 -3.71 1.44
N LEU A 90 -8.35 -3.37 1.92
CA LEU A 90 -8.59 -2.28 2.87
C LEU A 90 -8.23 -2.72 4.29
N ARG A 91 -7.83 -1.77 5.14
CA ARG A 91 -7.39 -2.05 6.53
C ARG A 91 -7.98 -1.06 7.53
N ILE A 92 -8.23 -1.57 8.73
CA ILE A 92 -8.52 -0.75 9.92
C ILE A 92 -7.23 -0.59 10.71
N ARG A 93 -6.88 0.66 11.08
CA ARG A 93 -5.71 0.96 11.89
C ARG A 93 -5.96 0.58 13.35
N SER A 94 -5.09 -0.24 13.93
CA SER A 94 -5.22 -0.74 15.31
C SER A 94 -4.01 -0.49 16.23
N GLY A 95 -2.89 0.03 15.71
CA GLY A 95 -1.62 0.16 16.45
C GLY A 95 -1.20 1.59 16.79
N ASP A 96 -2.15 2.49 17.06
CA ASP A 96 -1.84 3.88 17.45
C ASP A 96 -1.83 4.02 18.97
N SER A 97 -0.84 4.72 19.54
CA SER A 97 -0.72 4.91 20.99
C SER A 97 -1.92 5.62 21.62
N ASN A 98 -2.67 6.39 20.82
CA ASN A 98 -3.86 7.12 21.26
C ASN A 98 -5.19 6.40 20.92
N LEU A 99 -5.12 5.17 20.38
CA LEU A 99 -6.30 4.38 20.04
C LEU A 99 -6.82 3.65 21.29
N THR A 100 -8.05 3.99 21.68
CA THR A 100 -8.79 3.27 22.72
C THR A 100 -9.68 2.20 22.10
N SER A 101 -10.15 1.26 22.92
CA SER A 101 -11.12 0.24 22.51
C SER A 101 -12.39 0.83 21.91
N GLU A 102 -12.89 1.94 22.47
CA GLU A 102 -14.08 2.64 21.98
C GLU A 102 -13.84 3.26 20.59
N LYS A 103 -12.66 3.84 20.37
CA LYS A 103 -12.28 4.38 19.05
C LYS A 103 -12.12 3.27 18.02
N LEU A 104 -11.52 2.14 18.40
CA LEU A 104 -11.40 0.97 17.52
C LEU A 104 -12.78 0.41 17.16
N PHE A 105 -13.68 0.25 18.13
CA PHE A 105 -15.05 -0.18 17.89
C PHE A 105 -15.77 0.76 16.91
N LYS A 106 -15.67 2.08 17.12
CA LYS A 106 -16.21 3.08 16.18
C LYS A 106 -15.64 2.94 14.77
N ASN A 107 -14.34 2.69 14.62
CA ASN A 107 -13.72 2.48 13.31
C ASN A 107 -14.25 1.21 12.61
N ILE A 108 -14.44 0.11 13.35
CA ILE A 108 -15.00 -1.13 12.82
C ILE A 108 -16.44 -0.90 12.34
N VAL A 109 -17.27 -0.28 13.18
CA VAL A 109 -18.68 0.03 12.84
C VAL A 109 -18.77 1.01 11.66
N TYR A 110 -17.90 2.02 11.63
CA TYR A 110 -17.82 2.97 10.50
C TYR A 110 -17.52 2.24 9.18
N CYS A 111 -16.55 1.31 9.20
CA CYS A 111 -16.22 0.52 8.01
C CYS A 111 -17.38 -0.37 7.58
N ALA A 112 -18.14 -0.95 8.50
CA ALA A 112 -19.20 -1.90 8.18
C ALA A 112 -20.43 -1.26 7.49
N ASN A 113 -20.66 0.04 7.65
CA ASN A 113 -21.97 0.64 7.38
C ASN A 113 -22.16 1.33 6.01
N ASP A 114 -21.27 1.18 5.03
CA ASP A 114 -21.43 1.77 3.67
C ASP A 114 -21.88 3.26 3.71
N ILE A 115 -21.51 4.02 4.75
CA ILE A 115 -21.81 5.45 4.82
C ILE A 115 -20.93 6.10 3.76
N LYS A 116 -21.51 6.28 2.56
CA LYS A 116 -20.90 7.07 1.50
C LYS A 116 -20.37 8.35 2.16
N PRO A 117 -19.08 8.70 2.03
CA PRO A 117 -18.65 10.01 2.46
C PRO A 117 -19.55 10.99 1.72
N ASN A 118 -20.29 11.81 2.49
CA ASN A 118 -21.08 12.88 1.92
C ASN A 118 -20.17 13.62 0.94
N SER A 119 -20.55 13.61 -0.33
CA SER A 119 -19.97 14.46 -1.37
C SER A 119 -20.42 15.90 -1.08
N THR A 120 -19.93 16.50 0.00
CA THR A 120 -20.15 17.90 0.33
C THR A 120 -19.03 18.40 1.23
N ASN A 121 -18.00 18.95 0.59
CA ASN A 121 -17.58 20.33 0.84
C ASN A 121 -16.59 20.77 -0.23
N THR A 122 -17.11 21.01 -1.44
CA THR A 122 -16.70 22.21 -2.18
C THR A 122 -17.13 23.41 -1.32
N LYS A 123 -16.19 24.01 -0.62
CA LYS A 123 -16.31 25.39 -0.15
C LYS A 123 -15.05 26.14 -0.57
N LYS A 124 -15.30 26.99 -1.58
CA LYS A 124 -14.60 28.20 -2.03
C LYS A 124 -13.11 28.33 -1.72
#